data_AF-A0A5E6V9H6-F1
#
_entry.id   AF-A0A5E6V9H6-F1
#
_cell.length_a   1.000
_cell.length_b   1.000
_cell.length_c   1.000
_cell.angle_alpha   90.00
_cell.angle_beta   90.00
_cell.angle_gamma   90.00
#
_symmetry.space_group_name_H-M   'P 1'
#
loop_
_entity.id
_entity.type
_entity.pdbx_description
1 polymer ?
#
loop_
_entity_poly.entity_id
_entity_poly.type
_entity_poly.pdbx_seq_one_letter_code
_entity_poly.pdbx_strand_id
1 'polypeptide(L)'
;MSLLIRSCAALLLTLSLPLAAAPAPMHAQFLPPDDLTLRDAVPEQQQLLQVTEYSVVVGSQRQSTQQPIPVTSPLLIRLKGKSLNKGATINQVLVNFDGESKSLKKPIYDEKSKTLTLFYPMAQYRVVIDLLRNDTVYCQFLSYANGHVWADLHTGAVRPR
;
A
#
# COMPACT_ATOMS: atom_id res chain seq x y z
N MET A 1 -16.14 -46.87 26.74
CA MET A 1 -15.13 -45.79 26.56
C MET A 1 -15.37 -44.74 27.62
N SER A 2 -14.41 -44.50 28.52
CA SER A 2 -14.62 -43.66 29.71
C SER A 2 -14.69 -42.16 29.34
N LEU A 3 -15.46 -41.39 30.11
CA LEU A 3 -15.61 -39.93 29.95
C LEU A 3 -14.27 -39.19 29.96
N LEU A 4 -13.28 -39.70 30.71
CA LEU A 4 -11.92 -39.15 30.78
C LEU A 4 -11.19 -39.18 29.43
N ILE A 5 -11.39 -40.24 28.64
CA ILE A 5 -10.75 -40.36 27.32
C ILE A 5 -11.33 -39.33 26.34
N ARG A 6 -12.63 -39.07 26.41
CA ARG A 6 -13.30 -38.08 25.56
C ARG A 6 -12.86 -36.66 25.91
N SER A 7 -12.72 -36.35 27.20
CA SER A 7 -12.25 -35.05 27.67
C SER A 7 -10.78 -34.79 27.31
N CYS A 8 -9.90 -35.80 27.46
CA CYS A 8 -8.51 -35.68 27.02
C CYS A 8 -8.38 -35.52 25.50
N ALA A 9 -9.19 -36.23 24.71
CA ALA A 9 -9.20 -36.10 23.27
C ALA A 9 -9.65 -34.71 22.82
N ALA A 10 -10.69 -34.14 23.44
CA ALA A 10 -11.14 -32.77 23.16
C ALA A 10 -10.07 -31.74 23.53
N LEU A 11 -9.39 -31.90 24.67
CA LEU A 11 -8.31 -31.01 25.08
C LEU A 11 -7.12 -31.07 24.11
N LEU A 12 -6.68 -32.28 23.73
CA LEU A 12 -5.62 -32.47 22.74
C LEU A 12 -5.98 -31.87 21.38
N LEU A 13 -7.24 -31.93 20.97
CA LEU A 13 -7.72 -31.34 19.71
C LEU A 13 -7.69 -29.80 19.76
N THR A 14 -7.96 -29.19 20.92
CA THR A 14 -7.85 -27.74 21.10
C THR A 14 -6.40 -27.25 21.16
N LEU A 15 -5.47 -28.09 21.65
CA LEU A 15 -4.04 -27.78 21.65
C LEU A 15 -3.35 -28.05 20.30
N SER A 16 -3.96 -28.84 19.41
CA SER A 16 -3.45 -29.11 18.06
C SER A 16 -3.87 -28.07 17.01
N LEU A 17 -4.65 -27.05 17.39
CA LEU A 17 -4.92 -25.92 16.51
C LEU A 17 -3.59 -25.20 16.22
N PRO A 18 -3.15 -25.11 14.95
CA PRO A 18 -1.93 -24.41 14.62
C PRO A 18 -2.12 -22.94 14.95
N LEU A 19 -1.56 -22.50 16.08
CA LEU A 19 -1.53 -21.09 16.50
C LEU A 19 -0.51 -20.27 15.68
N ALA A 20 -0.04 -20.80 14.56
CA ALA A 20 0.94 -20.18 13.68
C ALA A 20 0.25 -19.40 12.55
N ALA A 21 -0.75 -18.59 12.89
CA ALA A 21 -1.09 -17.46 12.03
C ALA A 21 0.00 -16.42 12.27
N ALA A 22 0.88 -16.21 11.29
CA ALA A 22 1.86 -15.15 11.37
C ALA A 22 1.15 -13.81 11.65
N PRO A 23 1.76 -12.87 12.41
CA PRO A 23 1.12 -11.62 12.75
C PRO A 23 0.60 -10.93 11.47
N ALA A 24 -0.71 -10.70 11.40
CA ALA A 24 -1.30 -10.06 10.24
C ALA A 24 -0.67 -8.67 10.05
N PRO A 25 -0.32 -8.27 8.82
CA PRO A 25 0.20 -6.94 8.55
C PRO A 25 -0.75 -5.88 9.12
N MET A 26 -0.20 -4.81 9.68
CA MET A 26 -1.03 -3.68 10.08
C MET A 26 -1.83 -3.15 8.88
N HIS A 27 -3.12 -2.86 9.07
CA HIS A 27 -4.06 -2.50 8.00
C HIS A 27 -4.34 -3.63 6.98
N ALA A 28 -4.20 -4.91 7.39
CA ALA A 28 -4.40 -6.05 6.52
C ALA A 28 -5.79 -6.13 5.86
N GLN A 29 -6.81 -5.54 6.48
CA GLN A 29 -8.19 -5.55 6.00
C GLN A 29 -8.41 -4.83 4.65
N PHE A 30 -7.46 -4.00 4.21
CA PHE A 30 -7.52 -3.29 2.94
C PHE A 30 -6.82 -4.03 1.79
N LEU A 31 -6.13 -5.14 2.07
CA LEU A 31 -5.53 -5.93 1.01
C LEU A 31 -6.63 -6.64 0.20
N PRO A 32 -6.47 -6.72 -1.13
CA PRO A 32 -7.35 -7.53 -1.96
C PRO A 32 -7.26 -9.02 -1.58
N PRO A 33 -8.20 -9.86 -2.01
CA PRO A 33 -8.08 -11.32 -1.90
C PRO A 33 -6.76 -11.86 -2.49
N ASP A 34 -6.22 -12.93 -1.90
CA ASP A 34 -4.99 -13.59 -2.40
C ASP A 34 -5.32 -14.79 -3.31
N ASP A 35 -6.01 -14.56 -4.41
CA ASP A 35 -6.53 -15.67 -5.22
C ASP A 35 -5.43 -16.59 -5.77
N LEU A 36 -4.21 -16.08 -5.89
CA LEU A 36 -3.03 -16.78 -6.39
C LEU A 36 -2.02 -17.17 -5.29
N THR A 37 -2.40 -17.04 -4.02
CA THR A 37 -1.56 -17.36 -2.85
C THR A 37 -0.15 -16.76 -2.95
N LEU A 38 -0.04 -15.50 -3.38
CA LEU A 38 1.25 -14.82 -3.54
C LEU A 38 1.78 -14.27 -2.22
N ARG A 39 0.97 -14.23 -1.16
CA ARG A 39 1.30 -13.70 0.17
C ARG A 39 1.51 -14.82 1.18
N ASP A 40 2.15 -15.90 0.75
CA ASP A 40 2.41 -17.11 1.56
C ASP A 40 3.29 -16.87 2.81
N ALA A 41 3.92 -15.71 2.95
CA ALA A 41 4.84 -15.40 4.05
C ALA A 41 4.62 -14.00 4.63
N VAL A 42 5.27 -13.72 5.77
CA VAL A 42 5.34 -12.38 6.37
C VAL A 42 6.01 -11.42 5.37
N PRO A 43 5.46 -10.22 5.15
CA PRO A 43 6.12 -9.20 4.33
C PRO A 43 7.53 -8.91 4.84
N GLU A 44 8.51 -8.87 3.94
CA GLU A 44 9.89 -8.48 4.27
C GLU A 44 9.96 -7.01 4.66
N GLN A 45 9.19 -6.18 3.98
CA GLN A 45 9.04 -4.77 4.32
C GLN A 45 7.58 -4.41 4.44
N GLN A 46 7.27 -3.68 5.52
CA GLN A 46 6.01 -3.00 5.68
C GLN A 46 6.29 -1.52 5.95
N GLN A 47 5.70 -0.64 5.14
CA GLN A 47 5.66 0.80 5.39
C GLN A 47 4.20 1.20 5.51
N LEU A 48 3.84 1.90 6.58
CA LEU A 48 2.53 2.51 6.76
C LEU A 48 2.68 3.95 7.23
N LEU A 49 2.18 4.86 6.41
CA LEU A 49 2.23 6.31 6.62
C LEU A 49 0.81 6.85 6.75
N GLN A 50 0.49 7.53 7.85
CA GLN A 50 -0.70 8.36 7.93
C GLN A 50 -0.39 9.72 7.30
N VAL A 51 -1.12 10.08 6.24
CA VAL A 51 -0.92 11.35 5.54
C VAL A 51 -1.38 12.51 6.43
N THR A 52 -0.50 13.49 6.63
CA THR A 52 -0.80 14.71 7.39
C THR A 52 -0.75 15.95 6.51
N GLU A 53 0.03 15.91 5.43
CA GLU A 53 0.14 17.02 4.49
C GLU A 53 0.30 16.49 3.06
N TYR A 54 -0.22 17.25 2.09
CA TYR A 54 -0.01 16.97 0.68
C TYR A 54 0.23 18.25 -0.12
N SER A 55 0.97 18.11 -1.22
CA SER A 55 1.14 19.15 -2.23
C SER A 55 0.92 18.58 -3.61
N VAL A 56 0.35 19.37 -4.51
CA VAL A 56 0.06 18.96 -5.88
C VAL A 56 0.97 19.74 -6.82
N VAL A 57 1.57 19.04 -7.77
CA VAL A 57 2.40 19.62 -8.83
C VAL A 57 1.74 19.29 -10.16
N VAL A 58 1.29 20.34 -10.84
CA VAL A 58 0.79 20.26 -12.21
C VAL A 58 1.85 20.89 -13.11
N GLY A 59 2.70 20.05 -13.69
CA GLY A 59 3.81 20.49 -14.53
C GLY A 59 3.44 20.47 -16.01
N SER A 60 4.05 21.39 -16.77
CA SER A 60 4.13 21.31 -18.22
C SER A 60 5.59 21.47 -18.59
N GLN A 61 6.23 20.41 -19.10
CA GLN A 61 7.63 20.44 -19.46
C GLN A 61 7.80 20.27 -20.96
N ARG A 62 8.50 21.22 -21.59
CA ARG A 62 9.02 21.06 -22.94
C ARG A 62 10.41 20.46 -22.85
N GLN A 63 10.55 19.16 -23.14
CA GLN A 63 11.83 18.47 -23.02
C GLN A 63 12.85 18.88 -24.08
N SER A 64 12.40 19.27 -25.27
CA SER A 64 13.29 19.61 -26.39
C SER A 64 12.64 20.59 -27.37
N THR A 65 13.49 21.21 -28.20
CA THR A 65 13.07 21.99 -29.38
C THR A 65 12.87 21.12 -30.63
N GLN A 66 13.30 19.86 -30.59
CA GLN A 66 13.25 18.92 -31.71
C GLN A 66 11.83 18.36 -31.94
N GLN A 67 11.40 18.31 -33.19
CA GLN A 67 10.09 17.77 -33.60
C GLN A 67 10.20 16.29 -34.00
N PRO A 68 9.19 15.46 -33.67
CA PRO A 68 7.96 15.78 -32.96
C PRO A 68 8.20 16.00 -31.45
N ILE A 69 7.63 17.07 -30.88
CA ILE A 69 7.79 17.40 -29.45
C ILE A 69 6.92 16.46 -28.61
N PRO A 70 7.50 15.62 -27.73
CA PRO A 70 6.72 14.88 -26.75
C PRO A 70 6.13 15.87 -25.76
N VAL A 71 4.79 15.95 -25.69
CA VAL A 71 4.11 16.73 -24.66
C VAL A 71 4.10 15.90 -23.39
N THR A 72 4.92 16.27 -22.39
CA THR A 72 4.85 15.68 -21.06
C THR A 72 4.25 16.70 -20.08
N SER A 73 3.06 16.39 -19.58
CA SER A 73 2.40 17.16 -18.53
C SER A 73 2.37 16.31 -17.25
N PRO A 74 3.48 16.22 -16.49
CA PRO A 74 3.52 15.39 -15.31
C PRO A 74 2.58 15.95 -14.24
N LEU A 75 1.73 15.07 -13.72
CA LEU A 75 0.90 15.33 -12.56
C LEU A 75 1.41 14.49 -11.40
N LEU A 76 1.83 15.16 -10.33
CA LEU A 76 2.42 14.53 -9.15
C LEU A 76 1.72 15.06 -7.90
N ILE A 77 1.39 14.15 -6.98
CA ILE A 77 1.05 14.53 -5.61
C ILE A 77 2.19 14.08 -4.70
N ARG A 78 2.68 14.97 -3.84
CA ARG A 78 3.61 14.61 -2.76
C ARG A 78 2.82 14.52 -1.47
N LEU A 79 2.93 13.41 -0.77
CA LEU A 79 2.35 13.18 0.53
C LEU A 79 3.48 13.08 1.56
N LYS A 80 3.24 13.67 2.73
CA LYS A 80 4.07 13.46 3.91
C LYS A 80 3.17 13.21 5.10
N GLY A 81 3.74 12.64 6.15
CA GLY A 81 2.94 12.04 7.18
C GLY A 81 3.73 11.49 8.34
N LYS A 82 3.01 10.79 9.22
CA LYS A 82 3.57 10.08 10.36
C LYS A 82 3.60 8.58 10.07
N SER A 83 4.77 7.98 10.20
CA SER A 83 4.94 6.53 10.12
C SER A 83 4.32 5.85 11.34
N LEU A 84 3.53 4.80 11.12
CA LEU A 84 2.73 4.16 12.16
C LEU A 84 3.27 2.80 12.62
N ASN A 85 3.90 2.02 11.76
CA ASN A 85 4.41 0.69 12.12
C ASN A 85 5.88 0.73 12.56
N LYS A 86 6.27 -0.24 13.40
CA LYS A 86 7.66 -0.41 13.83
C LYS A 86 8.53 -0.77 12.62
N GLY A 87 9.61 -0.03 12.40
CA GLY A 87 10.51 -0.21 11.26
C GLY A 87 10.13 0.56 10.00
N ALA A 88 8.99 1.28 9.99
CA ALA A 88 8.72 2.19 8.89
C ALA A 88 9.70 3.36 8.92
N THR A 89 10.38 3.54 7.80
CA THR A 89 11.35 4.63 7.59
C THR A 89 10.92 5.57 6.49
N ILE A 90 9.75 5.35 5.89
CA ILE A 90 9.17 6.23 4.88
C ILE A 90 8.98 7.67 5.42
N ASN A 91 9.46 8.64 4.65
CA ASN A 91 9.33 10.06 4.95
C ASN A 91 8.39 10.77 3.98
N GLN A 92 8.31 10.27 2.75
CA GLN A 92 7.57 10.90 1.67
C GLN A 92 6.96 9.84 0.74
N VAL A 93 5.76 10.11 0.25
CA VAL A 93 5.14 9.37 -0.85
C VAL A 93 5.00 10.30 -2.05
N LEU A 94 5.40 9.82 -3.22
CA LEU A 94 5.22 10.48 -4.51
C LEU A 94 4.19 9.69 -5.32
N VAL A 95 3.05 10.31 -5.61
CA VAL A 95 1.99 9.71 -6.42
C VAL A 95 2.06 10.31 -7.80
N ASN A 96 2.59 9.54 -8.77
CA ASN A 96 2.67 9.93 -10.16
C ASN A 96 1.42 9.48 -10.91
N PHE A 97 0.80 10.42 -11.62
CA PHE A 97 -0.32 10.14 -12.50
C PHE A 97 0.16 10.11 -13.94
N ASP A 98 0.18 8.91 -14.52
CA ASP A 98 0.61 8.70 -15.91
C ASP A 98 -0.62 8.54 -16.81
N GLY A 99 -0.60 9.20 -17.96
CA GLY A 99 -1.74 9.27 -18.88
C GLY A 99 -1.83 8.10 -19.86
N GLU A 100 -0.73 7.38 -20.11
CA GLU A 100 -0.64 6.56 -21.34
C GLU A 100 0.16 5.26 -21.19
N SER A 101 0.34 4.74 -19.98
CA SER A 101 1.03 3.45 -19.83
C SER A 101 0.08 2.27 -20.05
N LYS A 102 0.40 1.42 -21.03
CA LYS A 102 -0.30 0.14 -21.28
C LYS A 102 -0.03 -0.93 -20.20
N SER A 103 0.86 -0.64 -19.24
CA SER A 103 1.24 -1.54 -18.17
C SER A 103 1.24 -0.82 -16.83
N LEU A 104 0.79 -1.50 -15.78
CA LEU A 104 0.85 -0.98 -14.42
C LEU A 104 2.32 -0.97 -13.97
N LYS A 105 2.84 0.22 -13.67
CA LYS A 105 4.17 0.38 -13.10
C LYS A 105 4.15 -0.08 -11.64
N LYS A 106 5.11 -0.93 -11.26
CA LYS A 106 5.25 -1.37 -9.88
C LYS A 106 5.55 -0.18 -8.96
N PRO A 107 5.00 -0.15 -7.72
CA PRO A 107 5.43 0.78 -6.69
C PRO A 107 6.94 0.62 -6.41
N ILE A 108 7.62 1.71 -6.06
CA ILE A 108 9.06 1.71 -5.82
C ILE A 108 9.34 2.39 -4.48
N TYR A 109 9.90 1.64 -3.54
CA TYR A 109 10.44 2.21 -2.30
C TYR A 109 11.95 2.40 -2.42
N ASP A 110 12.42 3.64 -2.30
CA ASP A 110 13.85 3.97 -2.24
C ASP A 110 14.30 4.12 -0.78
N GLU A 111 15.10 3.17 -0.31
CA GLU A 111 15.61 3.16 1.05
C GLU A 111 16.60 4.30 1.35
N LYS A 112 17.25 4.90 0.34
CA LYS A 112 18.21 5.98 0.56
C LYS A 112 17.48 7.29 0.82
N SER A 113 16.54 7.65 -0.07
CA SER A 113 15.74 8.87 0.08
C SER A 113 14.53 8.69 0.99
N LYS A 114 14.23 7.47 1.43
CA LYS A 114 13.04 7.13 2.22
C LYS A 114 11.74 7.55 1.52
N THR A 115 11.74 7.44 0.19
CA THR A 115 10.64 7.87 -0.67
C THR A 115 9.96 6.66 -1.29
N LEU A 116 8.64 6.56 -1.09
CA LEU A 116 7.80 5.62 -1.82
C LEU A 116 7.22 6.32 -3.05
N THR A 117 7.30 5.69 -4.21
CA THR A 117 6.68 6.18 -5.43
C THR A 117 5.55 5.25 -5.85
N LEU A 118 4.34 5.79 -5.95
CA LEU A 118 3.14 5.14 -6.45
C LEU A 118 2.86 5.63 -7.87
N PHE A 119 2.26 4.77 -8.67
CA PHE A 119 1.86 5.08 -10.03
C PHE A 119 0.39 4.76 -10.20
N TYR A 120 -0.41 5.77 -10.54
CA TYR A 120 -1.82 5.60 -10.84
C TYR A 120 -2.16 6.12 -12.24
N PRO A 121 -3.18 5.55 -12.90
CA PRO A 121 -3.74 6.14 -14.10
C PRO A 121 -4.28 7.54 -13.84
N MET A 122 -4.20 8.43 -14.83
CA MET A 122 -4.75 9.79 -14.74
C MET A 122 -6.21 9.84 -14.29
N ALA A 123 -7.02 8.85 -14.67
CA ALA A 123 -8.43 8.73 -14.26
C ALA A 123 -8.63 8.67 -12.74
N GLN A 124 -7.64 8.22 -11.97
CA GLN A 124 -7.73 8.11 -10.51
C GLN A 124 -7.38 9.41 -9.78
N TYR A 125 -6.87 10.43 -10.48
CA TYR A 125 -6.44 11.69 -9.85
C TYR A 125 -7.55 12.33 -9.01
N ARG A 126 -8.77 12.44 -9.56
CA ARG A 126 -9.91 13.04 -8.86
C ARG A 126 -10.24 12.26 -7.58
N VAL A 127 -10.32 10.94 -7.67
CA VAL A 127 -10.60 10.07 -6.52
C VAL A 127 -9.55 10.28 -5.42
N VAL A 128 -8.27 10.27 -5.76
CA VAL A 128 -7.19 10.47 -4.77
C VAL A 128 -7.29 11.85 -4.09
N ILE A 129 -7.55 12.91 -4.85
CA ILE A 129 -7.73 14.26 -4.29
C ILE A 129 -8.95 14.34 -3.38
N ASP A 130 -10.06 13.71 -3.77
CA ASP A 130 -11.28 13.72 -2.96
C ASP A 130 -11.06 12.98 -1.63
N LEU A 131 -10.35 11.85 -1.63
CA LEU A 131 -9.96 11.16 -0.39
C LEU A 131 -9.10 12.05 0.51
N LEU A 132 -8.09 12.72 -0.06
CA LEU A 132 -7.17 13.58 0.70
C LEU A 132 -7.84 14.82 1.30
N ARG A 133 -8.90 15.33 0.67
CA ARG A 133 -9.61 16.52 1.14
C ARG A 133 -10.64 16.23 2.22
N ASN A 134 -11.24 15.05 2.17
CA ASN A 134 -12.42 14.75 2.98
C ASN A 134 -12.12 13.82 4.16
N ASP A 135 -11.08 12.99 4.07
CA ASP A 135 -10.82 11.92 5.02
C ASP A 135 -9.37 11.82 5.46
N THR A 136 -9.14 11.05 6.53
CA THR A 136 -7.78 10.65 6.92
C THR A 136 -7.33 9.51 6.00
N VAL A 137 -6.28 9.78 5.23
CA VAL A 137 -5.71 8.84 4.27
C VAL A 137 -4.46 8.20 4.86
N TYR A 138 -4.32 6.91 4.63
CA TYR A 138 -3.13 6.11 4.92
C TYR A 138 -2.53 5.63 3.61
N CYS A 139 -1.20 5.57 3.58
CA CYS A 139 -0.45 4.95 2.50
C CYS A 139 0.24 3.71 3.03
N GLN A 140 -0.04 2.57 2.41
CA GLN A 140 0.55 1.29 2.77
C GLN A 140 1.44 0.79 1.63
N PHE A 141 2.57 0.20 2.01
CA PHE A 141 3.45 -0.55 1.12
C PHE A 141 3.89 -1.83 1.80
N LEU A 142 3.79 -2.93 1.07
CA LEU A 142 4.23 -4.25 1.47
C LEU A 142 5.09 -4.84 0.36
N SER A 143 6.24 -5.40 0.72
CA SER A 143 7.05 -6.22 -0.19
C SER A 143 7.24 -7.61 0.40
N TYR A 144 7.19 -8.61 -0.46
CA TYR A 144 7.37 -10.02 -0.10
C TYR A 144 8.62 -10.59 -0.76
N ALA A 145 9.18 -11.65 -0.16
CA ALA A 145 10.42 -12.29 -0.63
C ALA A 145 10.35 -12.82 -2.07
N ASN A 146 9.15 -13.17 -2.53
CA ASN A 146 8.90 -13.61 -3.91
C ASN A 146 8.84 -12.46 -4.92
N GLY A 147 9.11 -11.21 -4.50
CA GLY A 147 9.05 -10.02 -5.34
C GLY A 147 7.63 -9.46 -5.54
N HIS A 148 6.61 -10.06 -4.93
CA HIS A 148 5.28 -9.46 -4.89
C HIS A 148 5.31 -8.16 -4.09
N VAL A 149 4.70 -7.12 -4.64
CA VAL A 149 4.63 -5.80 -4.01
C VAL A 149 3.19 -5.32 -4.05
N TRP A 150 2.69 -4.88 -2.91
CA TRP A 150 1.40 -4.22 -2.77
C TRP A 150 1.61 -2.81 -2.26
N ALA A 151 0.92 -1.84 -2.86
CA ALA A 151 0.88 -0.49 -2.31
C ALA A 151 -0.42 0.20 -2.66
N ASP A 152 -0.95 0.98 -1.72
CA ASP A 152 -2.23 1.66 -1.87
C ASP A 152 -2.29 3.01 -1.16
N LEU A 153 -3.40 3.69 -1.41
CA LEU A 153 -3.94 4.77 -0.61
C LEU A 153 -5.35 4.36 -0.20
N HIS A 154 -5.63 4.42 1.10
CA HIS A 154 -6.94 4.05 1.62
C HIS A 154 -7.33 4.94 2.79
N THR A 155 -8.62 5.03 3.06
CA THR A 155 -9.14 5.70 4.25
C THR A 155 -9.20 4.74 5.42
N GLY A 156 -9.23 5.28 6.63
CA GLY A 156 -9.67 4.50 7.79
C GLY A 156 -11.15 4.08 7.67
N ALA A 157 -11.64 3.33 8.65
CA ALA A 157 -13.07 3.05 8.76
C ALA A 157 -13.82 4.36 9.07
N VAL A 158 -14.65 4.81 8.13
CA VAL A 158 -15.50 6.00 8.29
C VAL A 158 -16.94 5.55 8.56
N ARG A 159 -17.58 6.14 9.56
CA ARG A 159 -19.02 5.92 9.78
C ARG A 159 -19.80 6.77 8.78
N PRO A 160 -20.74 6.20 8.02
CA PRO A 160 -21.66 6.98 7.20
C PRO A 160 -22.38 7.99 8.09
N ARG A 161 -22.43 9.26 7.64
CA ARG A 161 -23.19 10.31 8.32
C ARG A 161 -24.66 10.24 7.95
#